data_AF-A0A2E1U0V7-F1
#
_entry.id   AF-A0A2E1U0V7-F1
#
_cell.length_a   1.000
_cell.length_b   1.000
_cell.length_c   1.000
_cell.angle_alpha   90.00
_cell.angle_beta   90.00
_cell.angle_gamma   90.00
#
_symmetry.space_group_name_H-M   'P 1'
#
loop_
_entity.id
_entity.type
_entity.pdbx_description
1 polymer ?
#
loop_
_entity_poly.entity_id
_entity_poly.type
_entity_poly.pdbx_seq_one_letter_code
_entity_poly.pdbx_strand_id
1 'polypeptide(L)'
;MTKVMVSAEVENIERWKTGFATHSELFKKQAVTVAYYGAGEKNKGVACFETEDLNAFMEILESSDTAEAMSHDGIIDGTVEIFVLDSILEI
;
A
#
# COMPACT_ATOMS: atom_id res chain seq x y z
N MET A 1 -5.50 -1.62 -16.26
CA MET A 1 -5.41 -1.19 -14.86
C MET A 1 -4.70 -2.29 -14.11
N THR A 2 -3.54 -1.97 -13.54
CA THR A 2 -2.71 -2.96 -12.85
C THR A 2 -3.11 -2.98 -11.39
N LYS A 3 -3.25 -4.17 -10.80
CA LYS A 3 -3.47 -4.29 -9.36
C LYS A 3 -2.14 -4.54 -8.65
N VAL A 4 -1.85 -3.74 -7.64
CA VAL A 4 -0.66 -3.89 -6.81
C VAL A 4 -1.11 -4.15 -5.39
N MET A 5 -0.71 -5.28 -4.81
CA MET A 5 -0.97 -5.60 -3.42
C MET A 5 0.31 -5.36 -2.61
N VAL A 6 0.19 -4.58 -1.55
CA VAL A 6 1.28 -4.30 -0.61
C VAL A 6 0.85 -4.80 0.76
N SER A 7 1.69 -5.58 1.41
CA SER A 7 1.45 -6.04 2.77
C SER A 7 2.66 -5.79 3.64
N ALA A 8 2.45 -5.54 4.94
CA ALA A 8 3.52 -5.37 5.90
C ALA A 8 3.04 -5.74 7.31
N GLU A 9 3.99 -6.03 8.20
CA GLU A 9 3.69 -6.07 9.63
C GLU A 9 3.55 -4.64 10.16
N VAL A 10 2.62 -4.42 11.09
CA VAL A 10 2.42 -3.12 11.72
C VAL A 10 2.41 -3.24 13.23
N GLU A 11 2.83 -2.19 13.92
CA GLU A 11 2.84 -2.14 15.37
C GLU A 11 1.41 -2.24 15.95
N ASN A 12 0.45 -1.57 15.31
CA ASN A 12 -0.93 -1.48 15.75
C ASN A 12 -1.88 -1.26 14.55
N ILE A 13 -2.92 -2.10 14.44
CA ILE A 13 -3.88 -2.05 13.32
C ILE A 13 -4.68 -0.74 13.27
N GLU A 14 -5.06 -0.18 14.41
CA GLU A 14 -5.85 1.06 14.47
C GLU A 14 -5.03 2.28 14.03
N ARG A 15 -3.78 2.37 14.50
CA ARG A 15 -2.81 3.37 14.04
C ARG A 15 -2.61 3.26 12.53
N TRP A 16 -2.34 2.06 12.04
CA TRP A 16 -2.13 1.82 10.62
C TRP A 16 -3.35 2.24 9.78
N LYS A 17 -4.56 1.80 10.13
CA LYS A 17 -5.78 2.18 9.38
C LYS A 17 -6.03 3.68 9.38
N THR A 18 -5.83 4.32 10.53
CA THR A 18 -6.05 5.77 10.68
C THR A 18 -5.04 6.56 9.86
N GLY A 19 -3.75 6.20 9.93
CA GLY A 19 -2.69 6.84 9.17
C GLY A 19 -2.83 6.61 7.66
N PHE A 20 -3.02 5.36 7.25
CA PHE A 20 -3.17 4.99 5.84
C PHE A 20 -4.27 5.78 5.12
N ALA A 21 -5.41 6.01 5.80
CA ALA A 21 -6.53 6.77 5.26
C ALA A 21 -6.21 8.24 4.98
N THR A 22 -5.08 8.78 5.48
CA THR A 22 -4.65 10.16 5.25
C THR A 22 -3.86 10.36 3.94
N HIS A 23 -3.37 9.28 3.33
CA HIS A 23 -2.39 9.34 2.22
C HIS A 23 -2.99 9.55 0.82
N SER A 24 -4.22 10.04 0.72
CA SER A 24 -4.93 10.17 -0.57
C SER A 24 -4.17 10.98 -1.62
N GLU A 25 -3.49 12.06 -1.24
CA GLU A 25 -2.67 12.85 -2.17
C GLU A 25 -1.41 12.12 -2.62
N LEU A 26 -0.79 11.31 -1.77
CA LEU A 26 0.34 10.45 -2.15
C LEU A 26 -0.10 9.38 -3.16
N PHE A 27 -1.25 8.74 -2.91
CA PHE A 27 -1.83 7.74 -3.82
C PHE A 27 -2.16 8.32 -5.20
N LYS A 28 -2.65 9.57 -5.27
CA LYS A 28 -2.87 10.25 -6.56
C LYS A 28 -1.57 10.42 -7.36
N LYS A 29 -0.46 10.74 -6.70
CA LYS A 29 0.85 10.82 -7.37
C LYS A 29 1.26 9.45 -7.95
N GLN A 30 0.92 8.36 -7.25
CA GLN A 30 1.13 6.96 -7.69
C GLN A 30 0.16 6.48 -8.79
N ALA A 31 -0.62 7.38 -9.38
CA ALA A 31 -1.68 7.07 -10.35
C ALA A 31 -2.71 6.04 -9.84
N VAL A 32 -2.90 5.97 -8.51
CA VAL A 32 -3.90 5.10 -7.90
C VAL A 32 -5.28 5.69 -8.09
N THR A 33 -6.19 4.87 -8.63
CA THR A 33 -7.60 5.22 -8.81
C THR A 33 -8.47 4.68 -7.67
N VAL A 34 -8.10 3.53 -7.10
CA VAL A 34 -8.78 2.90 -5.97
C VAL A 34 -7.78 2.22 -5.05
N ALA A 35 -7.96 2.37 -3.73
CA ALA A 35 -7.23 1.64 -2.71
C ALA A 35 -8.21 0.89 -1.80
N TYR A 36 -8.07 -0.43 -1.72
CA TYR A 36 -8.75 -1.29 -0.76
C TYR A 36 -7.75 -1.66 0.32
N TYR A 37 -8.12 -1.60 1.59
CA TYR A 37 -7.19 -1.91 2.67
C TYR A 37 -7.87 -2.66 3.81
N GLY A 38 -7.12 -3.55 4.46
CA GLY A 38 -7.60 -4.37 5.57
C GLY A 38 -6.47 -4.93 6.42
N ALA A 39 -6.84 -5.61 7.50
CA ALA A 39 -5.88 -6.23 8.40
C ALA A 39 -6.11 -7.74 8.45
N GLY A 40 -5.03 -8.49 8.57
CA GLY A 40 -5.02 -9.93 8.85
C GLY A 40 -4.64 -10.23 10.29
N GLU A 41 -4.33 -11.50 10.55
CA GLU A 41 -3.80 -11.95 11.84
C GLU A 41 -2.43 -11.34 12.14
N LYS A 42 -2.01 -11.39 13.42
CA LYS A 42 -0.67 -10.98 13.88
C LYS A 42 -0.26 -9.55 13.47
N ASN A 43 -1.22 -8.62 13.47
CA ASN A 43 -1.00 -7.23 13.06
C ASN A 43 -0.38 -7.10 11.65
N LYS A 44 -0.82 -7.91 10.68
CA LYS A 44 -0.44 -7.71 9.28
C LYS A 44 -1.43 -6.75 8.60
N GLY A 45 -0.94 -5.61 8.12
CA GLY A 45 -1.69 -4.69 7.27
C GLY A 45 -1.58 -5.09 5.80
N VAL A 46 -2.61 -4.82 5.02
CA VAL A 46 -2.60 -5.03 3.57
C VAL A 46 -3.39 -3.95 2.85
N ALA A 47 -2.89 -3.53 1.70
CA ALA A 47 -3.58 -2.69 0.74
C ALA A 47 -3.50 -3.31 -0.67
N CYS A 48 -4.59 -3.25 -1.41
CA CYS A 48 -4.66 -3.54 -2.83
C CYS A 48 -4.99 -2.25 -3.57
N PHE A 49 -4.10 -1.83 -4.43
CA PHE A 49 -4.20 -0.62 -5.23
C PHE A 49 -4.58 -0.97 -6.66
N GLU A 50 -5.45 -0.18 -7.25
CA GLU A 50 -5.66 -0.12 -8.68
C GLU A 50 -4.90 1.10 -9.20
N THR A 51 -3.89 0.88 -10.06
CA THR A 51 -3.11 1.97 -10.67
C THR A 51 -3.18 1.92 -12.20
N GLU A 52 -3.16 3.11 -12.80
CA GLU A 52 -3.06 3.29 -14.24
C GLU A 52 -1.61 3.38 -14.74
N ASP A 53 -0.65 3.60 -13.84
CA ASP A 53 0.77 3.70 -14.16
C ASP A 53 1.61 2.96 -13.11
N LEU A 54 2.00 1.72 -13.44
CA LEU A 54 2.82 0.89 -12.57
C LEU A 54 4.21 1.49 -12.33
N ASN A 55 4.79 2.18 -13.32
CA ASN A 55 6.12 2.76 -13.16
C ASN A 55 6.09 3.93 -12.17
N ALA A 56 5.13 4.82 -12.32
CA ALA A 56 4.92 5.92 -11.37
C ALA A 56 4.60 5.40 -9.96
N PHE A 57 3.79 4.34 -9.86
CA PHE A 57 3.50 3.68 -8.58
C PHE A 57 4.79 3.23 -7.89
N MET A 58 5.64 2.47 -8.59
CA MET A 58 6.88 1.91 -8.03
C MET A 58 7.91 3.00 -7.71
N GLU A 59 8.08 3.99 -8.58
CA GLU A 59 9.00 5.12 -8.35
C GLU A 59 8.64 5.86 -7.06
N ILE A 60 7.37 6.19 -6.87
CA ILE A 60 6.93 6.92 -5.68
C ILE A 60 6.91 6.01 -4.45
N LEU A 61 6.66 4.71 -4.60
CA LEU A 61 6.74 3.76 -3.50
C LEU A 61 8.14 3.75 -2.86
N GLU A 62 9.19 3.96 -3.65
CA GLU A 62 10.60 4.04 -3.19
C GLU A 62 11.00 5.46 -2.70
N SER A 63 10.08 6.42 -2.73
CA SER A 63 10.36 7.82 -2.35
C SER A 63 10.43 8.04 -0.83
N SER A 64 11.07 9.13 -0.43
CA SER A 64 11.10 9.58 0.96
C SER A 64 9.72 9.88 1.53
N ASP A 65 8.82 10.44 0.73
CA ASP A 65 7.44 10.76 1.15
C ASP A 65 6.70 9.46 1.56
N THR A 66 6.90 8.38 0.80
CA THR A 66 6.33 7.08 1.13
C THR A 66 6.98 6.49 2.38
N ALA A 67 8.30 6.58 2.52
CA ALA A 67 8.99 6.09 3.72
C ALA A 67 8.49 6.81 4.99
N GLU A 68 8.28 8.13 4.92
CA GLU A 68 7.73 8.92 6.03
C GLU A 68 6.27 8.51 6.35
N ALA A 69 5.44 8.34 5.31
CA ALA A 69 4.06 7.87 5.47
C ALA A 69 4.00 6.46 6.10
N MET A 70 4.84 5.52 5.66
CA MET A 70 4.92 4.17 6.21
C MET A 70 5.37 4.17 7.69
N SER A 71 6.36 5.00 8.03
CA SER A 71 6.82 5.19 9.41
C SER A 71 5.72 5.79 10.30
N HIS A 72 4.99 6.79 9.79
CA HIS A 72 3.83 7.36 10.47
C HIS A 72 2.76 6.29 10.77
N ASP A 73 2.51 5.39 9.82
CA ASP A 73 1.52 4.32 9.95
C ASP A 73 1.95 3.20 10.91
N GLY A 74 3.21 3.19 11.35
CA GLY A 74 3.76 2.17 12.24
C GLY A 74 4.06 0.85 11.53
N ILE A 75 4.46 0.92 10.26
CA ILE A 75 4.98 -0.25 9.52
C ILE A 75 6.32 -0.68 10.11
N ILE A 76 6.52 -1.99 10.27
CA ILE A 76 7.79 -2.56 10.72
C ILE A 76 8.78 -2.61 9.56
N ASP A 77 9.95 -2.02 9.76
CA ASP A 77 11.02 -1.98 8.76
C ASP A 77 11.38 -3.38 8.24
N GLY A 78 11.55 -3.48 6.91
CA GLY A 78 11.94 -4.72 6.24
C GLY A 78 10.83 -5.77 6.10
N THR A 79 9.58 -5.46 6.49
CA THR A 79 8.45 -6.40 6.37
C THR A 79 7.53 -6.13 5.18
N VAL A 80 7.81 -5.07 4.41
CA VAL A 80 7.02 -4.69 3.24
C VAL A 80 7.22 -5.72 2.11
N GLU A 81 6.12 -6.30 1.65
CA GLU A 81 6.04 -7.21 0.52
C GLU A 81 5.12 -6.61 -0.55
N ILE A 82 5.55 -6.67 -1.82
CA ILE A 82 4.83 -6.10 -2.97
C ILE A 82 4.53 -7.21 -3.96
N PHE A 83 3.29 -7.26 -4.44
CA PHE A 83 2.82 -8.21 -5.44
C PHE A 83 2.14 -7.45 -6.57
N VAL A 84 2.57 -7.68 -7.80
CA VAL A 84 1.89 -7.18 -9.00
C VAL A 84 0.96 -8.30 -9.49
N LEU A 85 -0.34 -8.02 -9.50
CA LEU A 85 -1.36 -8.96 -9.97
C LEU A 85 -1.68 -8.62 -11.43
N ASP A 86 -0.99 -9.29 -12.35
CA ASP A 86 -1.05 -9.06 -13.80
C ASP A 86 -1.98 -10.02 -14.55
N SER A 87 -2.47 -11.04 -13.86
CA SER A 87 -3.23 -12.15 -14.43
C SER A 87 -4.62 -12.23 -13.81
N ILE A 88 -5.64 -12.44 -14.64
CA ILE A 88 -7.04 -12.58 -14.23
C ILE A 88 -7.49 -13.99 -14.56
N LEU A 89 -8.13 -14.66 -13.60
CA LEU A 89 -8.89 -15.89 -13.81
C LEU A 89 -10.37 -15.56 -13.65
N GLU A 90 -11.14 -15.71 -14.74
CA GLU A 90 -12.61 -15.67 -14.70
C GLU A 90 -13.15 -17.05 -14.31
N ILE A 91 -14.14 -17.12 -13.43
CA ILE A 91 -14.77 -18.35 -12.92
C ILE A 91 -16.20 -18.45 -13.41
#